data_AF-A0A844HST8-F1
#
_entry.id   AF-A0A844HST8-F1
#
_cell.length_a   1.000
_cell.length_b   1.000
_cell.length_c   1.000
_cell.angle_alpha   90.00
_cell.angle_beta   90.00
_cell.angle_gamma   90.00
#
_symmetry.space_group_name_H-M   'P 1'
#
loop_
_entity.id
_entity.type
_entity.pdbx_description
1 polymer ?
#
loop_
_entity_poly.entity_id
_entity_poly.type
_entity_poly.pdbx_seq_one_letter_code
_entity_poly.pdbx_strand_id
1 'polypeptide(L)' 'MTRPTFDTRDYERSWGRTPRGRGSWAFATETDDWILSPSLTYTEAKRWAREQRPEADHFTVGS' A
#
# COMPACT_ATOMS: atom_id res chain seq x y z
N MET A 1 -8.30 -9.36 -15.46
CA MET A 1 -7.99 -8.95 -14.06
C MET A 1 -7.60 -7.49 -14.09
N THR A 2 -8.38 -6.65 -13.42
CA THR A 2 -8.13 -5.21 -13.30
C THR A 2 -6.84 -5.00 -12.50
N ARG A 3 -6.05 -3.97 -12.80
CA ARG A 3 -4.88 -3.67 -11.96
C ARG A 3 -5.40 -3.09 -10.64
N PRO A 4 -4.96 -3.59 -9.48
CA PRO A 4 -5.42 -3.06 -8.21
C PRO A 4 -5.02 -1.60 -8.04
N THR A 5 -5.91 -0.83 -7.41
CA THR A 5 -5.70 0.59 -7.16
C THR A 5 -5.06 0.78 -5.80
N PHE A 6 -4.10 1.70 -5.70
CA PHE A 6 -3.46 2.07 -4.44
C PHE A 6 -3.83 3.52 -4.13
N ASP A 7 -4.71 3.69 -3.16
CA ASP A 7 -5.13 4.99 -2.66
C ASP A 7 -4.11 5.53 -1.66
N THR A 8 -3.59 6.71 -1.95
CA THR A 8 -2.53 7.35 -1.17
C THR A 8 -3.02 8.55 -0.37
N ARG A 9 -4.33 8.86 -0.43
CA ARG A 9 -4.90 10.05 0.23
C ARG A 9 -4.62 10.10 1.72
N ASP A 10 -4.74 8.96 2.41
CA ASP A 10 -4.48 8.89 3.85
C ASP A 10 -3.00 9.09 4.18
N TYR A 11 -2.11 8.48 3.41
CA TYR A 11 -0.66 8.73 3.53
C TYR A 11 -0.32 10.20 3.30
N GLU A 12 -0.82 10.79 2.21
CA GLU A 12 -0.54 12.17 1.84
C GLU A 12 -1.09 13.17 2.86
N ARG A 13 -2.27 12.89 3.42
CA ARG A 13 -2.86 13.67 4.51
C ARG A 13 -2.00 13.64 5.77
N SER A 14 -1.45 12.48 6.13
CA SER A 14 -0.66 12.29 7.35
C SER A 14 0.77 12.84 7.23
N TRP A 15 1.40 12.71 6.07
CA TRP A 15 2.82 13.06 5.89
C TRP A 15 3.06 14.32 5.05
N GLY A 16 2.03 14.90 4.44
CA GLY A 16 2.13 16.08 3.59
C GLY A 16 2.95 15.86 2.30
N ARG A 17 3.12 14.60 1.88
CA ARG A 17 3.93 14.24 0.70
C ARG A 17 3.44 12.94 0.08
N THR A 18 3.69 12.79 -1.21
CA THR A 18 3.44 11.54 -1.95
C THR A 18 4.34 10.40 -1.43
N PRO A 19 3.85 9.14 -1.42
CA PRO A 19 4.66 7.98 -1.05
C PRO A 19 5.91 7.83 -1.93
N ARG A 20 7.09 7.87 -1.30
CA ARG A 20 8.38 7.71 -1.98
C ARG A 20 9.46 7.18 -1.05
N GLY A 21 10.52 6.65 -1.64
CA GLY A 21 11.69 6.15 -0.92
C GLY A 21 11.58 4.68 -0.53
N ARG A 22 12.46 4.26 0.38
CA ARG A 22 12.55 2.90 0.90
C ARG A 22 12.15 2.88 2.37
N GLY A 23 11.33 1.90 2.75
CA GLY A 23 10.86 1.73 4.12
C GLY A 23 9.83 0.61 4.22
N SER A 24 9.29 0.41 5.42
CA SER A 24 8.09 -0.40 5.61
C SER A 24 6.86 0.43 5.24
N TRP A 25 5.93 -0.19 4.51
CA TRP A 25 4.73 0.45 4.01
C TRP A 25 3.50 -0.29 4.52
N ALA A 26 2.50 0.45 5.00
CA ALA A 26 1.24 -0.10 5.47
C ALA A 26 0.20 -0.09 4.36
N PHE A 27 -0.48 -1.21 4.17
CA PHE A 27 -1.59 -1.35 3.23
C PHE A 27 -2.79 -1.97 3.93
N ALA A 28 -3.99 -1.44 3.68
CA ALA A 28 -5.26 -2.05 4.08
C ALA A 28 -6.11 -2.35 2.84
N THR A 29 -6.85 -3.45 2.89
CA THR A 29 -7.88 -3.81 1.90
C THR A 29 -9.27 -3.43 2.42
N GLU A 30 -10.33 -3.68 1.65
CA GLU A 30 -11.72 -3.42 2.08
C GLU A 30 -12.14 -4.20 3.35
N THR A 31 -11.38 -5.23 3.72
CA THR A 31 -11.59 -6.03 4.93
C THR A 31 -10.87 -5.46 6.16
N ASP A 32 -10.27 -4.27 6.05
CA ASP A 32 -9.58 -3.50 7.12
C ASP A 32 -8.37 -4.18 7.80
N ASP A 33 -7.86 -5.28 7.26
CA ASP A 33 -6.64 -5.91 7.76
C ASP A 33 -5.38 -5.20 7.24
N TRP A 34 -4.71 -4.44 8.12
CA TRP A 34 -3.43 -3.81 7.79
C TRP A 34 -2.31 -4.84 7.66
N ILE A 35 -1.60 -4.79 6.53
CA ILE A 35 -0.37 -5.53 6.28
C ILE A 35 0.81 -4.56 6.17
N LEU A 36 1.97 -4.96 6.72
CA LEU A 36 3.19 -4.17 6.69
C LEU A 36 4.23 -4.84 5.80
N SER A 37 4.70 -4.11 4.78
CA SER A 37 5.78 -4.60 3.95
C SER A 37 7.11 -4.64 4.72
N PRO A 38 8.04 -5.52 4.31
CA PRO A 38 9.46 -5.34 4.62
C PRO A 38 9.97 -3.98 4.11
N SER A 39 11.22 -3.64 4.44
CA SER A 39 11.87 -2.41 3.96
C SER A 39 12.15 -2.45 2.46
N LEU A 40 11.20 -1.91 1.69
CA LEU A 40 11.11 -1.96 0.23
C LEU A 40 10.91 -0.56 -0.34
N THR A 41 11.24 -0.37 -1.62
CA THR A 41 10.77 0.83 -2.33
C THR A 41 9.25 0.80 -2.45
N TYR A 42 8.59 1.96 -2.58
CA TYR A 42 7.13 2.00 -2.74
C TYR A 42 6.64 1.13 -3.92
N THR A 43 7.38 1.08 -5.02
CA THR A 43 7.06 0.23 -6.18
C THR A 43 7.13 -1.26 -5.84
N GLU A 44 8.15 -1.69 -5.12
CA GLU A 44 8.30 -3.08 -4.66
C GLU A 44 7.24 -3.43 -3.61
N ALA A 45 6.94 -2.50 -2.70
CA ALA A 45 5.91 -2.68 -1.67
C ALA A 45 4.51 -2.90 -2.27
N LYS A 46 4.16 -2.19 -3.36
CA LYS A 46 2.92 -2.45 -4.10
C LYS A 46 2.89 -3.84 -4.74
N ARG A 47 4.01 -4.34 -5.24
CA ARG A 47 4.08 -5.71 -5.79
C ARG A 47 3.90 -6.73 -4.67
N TRP A 48 4.63 -6.54 -3.58
CA TRP A 48 4.53 -7.37 -2.38
C TRP A 48 3.09 -7.41 -1.83
N ALA A 49 2.42 -6.27 -1.69
CA ALA A 49 1.04 -6.22 -1.19
C ALA A 49 0.06 -7.04 -2.05
N ARG A 50 0.24 -7.01 -3.38
CA ARG A 50 -0.55 -7.83 -4.32
C ARG A 50 -0.27 -9.32 -4.18
N GLU A 51 0.94 -9.71 -3.82
CA GLU A 51 1.28 -11.11 -3.58
C GLU A 51 0.69 -11.61 -2.25
N GLN A 52 0.55 -10.74 -1.24
CA GLN A 52 -0.05 -11.09 0.05
C GLN A 52 -1.58 -11.12 0.02
N ARG A 53 -2.20 -10.35 -0.88
CA ARG A 53 -3.65 -10.20 -1.05
C ARG A 53 -4.02 -10.21 -2.55
N PRO A 54 -3.86 -11.34 -3.25
CA PRO A 54 -4.12 -11.43 -4.69
C PRO A 54 -5.59 -11.20 -5.08
N GLU A 55 -6.51 -11.36 -4.13
CA GLU A 55 -7.95 -11.13 -4.27
C GLU A 55 -8.36 -9.66 -4.16
N ALA A 56 -7.47 -8.78 -3.68
CA ALA A 56 -7.80 -7.39 -3.45
C ALA A 56 -7.63 -6.55 -4.72
N ASP A 57 -8.71 -5.85 -5.11
CA ASP A 57 -8.71 -4.88 -6.20
C ASP A 57 -8.39 -3.44 -5.74
N HIS A 58 -8.41 -3.20 -4.44
CA HIS A 58 -8.16 -1.89 -3.84
C HIS A 58 -7.30 -2.00 -2.57
N PHE A 59 -6.35 -1.07 -2.43
CA PHE A 59 -5.50 -0.92 -1.26
C PHE A 59 -5.46 0.54 -0.81
N THR A 60 -5.71 0.79 0.47
CA THR A 60 -5.40 2.07 1.13
C THR A 60 -3.96 2.04 1.62
N VAL A 61 -3.19 3.09 1.36
CA VAL A 61 -1.80 3.24 1.82
C VAL A 61 -1.78 4.10 3.08
N GLY A 62 -1.30 3.50 4.16
CA GLY A 62 -1.25 4.10 5.49
C GLY A 62 0.15 4.45 5.97
N SER A 63 0.20 5.15 7.09
CA SER A 63 1.40 5.53 7.85
C SER A 63 1.78 4.50 8.90
#